data_AF-A0A1V4XS36-F1
#
_entry.id   AF-A0A1V4XS36-F1
#
_cell.length_a   1.000
_cell.length_b   1.000
_cell.length_c   1.000
_cell.angle_alpha   90.00
_cell.angle_beta   90.00
_cell.angle_gamma   90.00
#
_symmetry.space_group_name_H-M   'P 1'
#
loop_
_entity.id
_entity.type
_entity.pdbx_description
1 polymer ?
#
loop_
_entity_poly.entity_id
_entity_poly.type
_entity_poly.pdbx_seq_one_letter_code
_entity_poly.pdbx_strand_id
1 'polypeptide(L)'
;MSEISLLYQELLDLQPPWFVKDVVLREALHRVDVHLATMDGATFPCPVCSRSCPMCAVSPLQTWRYLDTCNRHTYLSARSPLVRCSQHGVLQPSLPWGESNSRVTRDFEFLIIRLAKECGHVSKVADLTGTEPDLVRQILRRSGGAGKKADARPAMESGIAPQDRGSQGARQLPLFGQDDMTLVNRGIQALKELELAKSIEYLEKQQEVYPKGVKVDSRIAVARFLLDGFQRMPSEPCQRPTHMCLLWDALEDFMEVGGMVQDGLILDVRKSFFVRALQEVEQAGMPDSPFLPGNIPLGSLLLRAGRVEEAISKLQECIPLNPDSAALYGYLGDAYLLRGDLRLARQCYREACLIDPAGIDWRHLQDEDLKELKEDLLIECGLDADLALAWLPSHARLGRLFERKEVRVHDGLREMVADYRKLEKKLSRKKDPGNMARLFFLGMILCENEENLKLVKRIDLIQVRRTMKEIHPVLFKDFLEDIVEGDR
;
A
#
# COMPACT_ATOMS: atom_id res chain seq x y z
N MET A 1 15.79 -29.47 11.60
CA MET A 1 14.47 -28.79 11.66
C MET A 1 13.91 -28.76 10.25
N SER A 2 12.61 -28.96 10.06
CA SER A 2 11.99 -28.82 8.74
C SER A 2 11.99 -27.33 8.32
N GLU A 3 11.91 -27.04 7.02
CA GLU A 3 11.79 -25.66 6.51
C GLU A 3 10.57 -24.94 7.12
N ILE A 4 9.47 -25.66 7.31
CA ILE A 4 8.25 -25.14 7.95
C ILE A 4 8.53 -24.77 9.42
N SER A 5 9.30 -25.58 10.15
CA SER A 5 9.66 -25.27 11.53
C SER A 5 10.52 -24.01 11.64
N LEU A 6 11.43 -23.77 10.69
CA LEU A 6 12.24 -22.54 10.63
C LEU A 6 11.37 -21.31 10.35
N LEU A 7 10.44 -21.41 9.40
CA LEU A 7 9.49 -20.33 9.14
C LEU A 7 8.70 -19.95 10.40
N TYR A 8 8.15 -20.93 11.12
CA TYR A 8 7.41 -20.65 12.36
C TYR A 8 8.30 -20.17 13.51
N GLN A 9 9.60 -20.53 13.52
CA GLN A 9 10.56 -19.98 14.49
C GLN A 9 10.72 -18.46 14.28
N GLU A 10 10.85 -18.04 13.02
CA GLU A 10 11.00 -16.63 12.64
C GLU A 10 9.68 -15.84 12.82
N LEU A 11 8.56 -16.39 12.37
CA LEU A 11 7.24 -15.74 12.49
C LEU A 11 6.82 -15.50 13.93
N LEU A 12 7.14 -16.42 14.84
CA LEU A 12 6.82 -16.29 16.26
C LEU A 12 7.87 -15.48 17.05
N ASP A 13 8.95 -15.04 16.39
CA ASP A 13 10.11 -14.34 16.99
C ASP A 13 10.59 -15.02 18.29
N LEU A 14 10.69 -16.35 18.26
CA LEU A 14 11.07 -17.12 19.44
C LEU A 14 12.57 -17.02 19.68
N GLN A 15 12.94 -16.46 20.81
CA GLN A 15 14.33 -16.38 21.25
C GLN A 15 14.71 -17.61 22.10
N PRO A 16 15.99 -18.05 22.07
CA PRO A 16 16.47 -19.10 22.97
C PRO A 16 16.13 -18.76 24.44
N PRO A 17 15.72 -19.75 25.26
CA PRO A 17 15.84 -21.20 25.06
C PRO A 17 14.64 -21.87 24.36
N TRP A 18 13.71 -21.09 23.81
CA TRP A 18 12.53 -21.61 23.12
C TRP A 18 12.79 -21.88 21.64
N PHE A 19 12.29 -23.00 21.14
CA PHE A 19 12.33 -23.31 19.72
C PHE A 19 11.11 -24.09 19.26
N VAL A 20 10.82 -24.01 17.96
CA VAL A 20 9.80 -24.82 17.29
C VAL A 20 10.36 -26.22 17.07
N LYS A 21 9.80 -27.18 17.78
CA LYS A 21 10.17 -28.59 17.67
C LYS A 21 9.62 -29.21 16.39
N ASP A 22 8.34 -28.95 16.11
CA ASP A 22 7.63 -29.56 15.00
C ASP A 22 6.41 -28.71 14.61
N VAL A 23 5.98 -28.82 13.35
CA VAL A 23 4.76 -28.17 12.83
C VAL A 23 3.96 -29.20 12.05
N VAL A 24 2.73 -29.46 12.51
CA VAL A 24 1.84 -30.44 11.92
C VAL A 24 0.67 -29.74 11.24
N LEU A 25 0.58 -29.91 9.92
CA LEU A 25 -0.57 -29.47 9.13
C LEU A 25 -1.67 -30.53 9.19
N ARG A 26 -2.85 -30.16 9.72
CA ARG A 26 -4.03 -31.04 9.76
C ARG A 26 -5.05 -30.57 8.75
N GLU A 27 -4.91 -31.05 7.51
CA GLU A 27 -5.74 -30.62 6.37
C GLU A 27 -7.24 -30.81 6.61
N ALA A 28 -7.64 -31.99 7.10
CA ALA A 28 -9.04 -32.33 7.37
C ALA A 28 -9.71 -31.42 8.42
N LEU A 29 -8.94 -30.76 9.29
CA LEU A 29 -9.44 -29.87 10.34
C LEU A 29 -9.18 -28.39 10.03
N HIS A 30 -8.64 -28.08 8.84
CA HIS A 30 -8.24 -26.73 8.46
C HIS A 30 -7.35 -26.03 9.51
N ARG A 31 -6.42 -26.79 10.09
CA ARG A 31 -5.69 -26.42 11.31
C ARG A 31 -4.18 -26.63 11.18
N VAL A 32 -3.41 -25.75 11.82
CA VAL A 32 -1.95 -25.88 11.99
C VAL A 32 -1.62 -26.02 13.48
N ASP A 33 -0.89 -27.08 13.83
CA ASP A 33 -0.37 -27.30 15.19
C ASP A 33 1.13 -27.06 15.23
N VAL A 34 1.54 -26.04 15.99
CA VAL A 34 2.94 -25.70 16.20
C VAL A 34 3.35 -26.22 17.58
N HIS A 35 4.30 -27.14 17.62
CA HIS A 35 4.82 -27.74 18.85
C HIS A 35 6.11 -27.04 19.27
N LEU A 36 6.10 -26.39 20.43
CA LEU A 36 7.22 -25.65 21.00
C LEU A 36 7.93 -26.47 22.07
N ALA A 37 9.24 -26.32 22.16
CA ALA A 37 10.08 -26.96 23.15
C ALA A 37 11.10 -25.99 23.75
N THR A 38 11.63 -26.38 24.92
CA THR A 38 12.73 -25.69 25.60
C THR A 38 14.00 -26.51 25.48
N MET A 39 15.15 -25.85 25.40
CA MET A 39 16.46 -26.51 25.47
C MET A 39 16.67 -27.17 26.85
N ASP A 40 17.31 -28.34 26.86
CA ASP A 40 17.67 -29.04 28.09
C ASP A 40 18.70 -28.22 28.90
N GLY A 41 18.53 -28.15 30.22
CA GLY A 41 19.38 -27.36 31.09
C GLY A 41 19.17 -25.84 31.00
N ALA A 42 18.13 -25.39 30.30
CA ALA A 42 17.77 -23.98 30.24
C ALA A 42 17.48 -23.40 31.64
N THR A 43 17.89 -22.14 31.82
CA THR A 43 17.57 -21.35 33.00
C THR A 43 16.54 -20.30 32.63
N PHE A 44 15.59 -20.04 33.53
CA PHE A 44 14.55 -19.05 33.33
C PHE A 44 14.52 -18.06 34.49
N PRO A 45 14.16 -16.78 34.23
CA PRO A 45 14.03 -15.80 35.28
C PRO A 45 12.84 -16.15 36.20
N CYS A 46 13.06 -16.04 37.51
CA CYS A 46 11.97 -16.11 38.49
C CYS A 46 10.99 -14.96 38.26
N PRO A 47 9.66 -15.20 38.21
CA PRO A 47 8.68 -14.14 37.92
C PRO A 47 8.57 -13.08 39.04
N VAL A 48 9.09 -13.36 40.25
CA VAL A 48 9.02 -12.44 41.39
C VAL A 48 10.31 -11.63 41.56
N CYS A 49 11.49 -12.26 41.43
CA CYS A 49 12.77 -11.61 41.70
C CYS A 49 13.73 -11.54 40.52
N SER A 50 13.33 -12.05 39.36
CA SER A 50 14.10 -12.03 38.10
C SER A 50 15.45 -12.75 38.14
N ARG A 51 15.79 -13.46 39.22
CA ARG A 51 17.01 -14.29 39.29
C ARG A 51 16.90 -15.46 38.31
N SER A 52 17.99 -15.73 37.60
CA SER A 52 18.10 -16.90 36.74
C SER A 52 18.08 -18.18 37.58
N CYS A 53 17.06 -19.00 37.38
CA CYS A 53 16.82 -20.22 38.14
C CYS A 53 16.85 -21.43 37.20
N PRO A 54 17.44 -22.57 37.63
CA PRO A 54 17.40 -23.78 36.84
C PRO A 54 15.98 -24.35 36.77
N MET A 55 15.63 -24.87 35.60
CA MET A 55 14.42 -25.65 35.41
C MET A 55 14.50 -26.92 36.27
N CYS A 56 13.46 -27.19 37.06
CA CYS A 56 13.37 -28.35 37.95
C CYS A 56 12.30 -29.37 37.52
N ALA A 57 11.28 -28.92 36.80
CA ALA A 57 10.23 -29.78 36.24
C ALA A 57 9.60 -29.09 35.03
N VAL A 58 8.72 -29.81 34.33
CA VAL A 58 7.88 -29.26 33.24
C VAL A 58 6.43 -29.57 33.52
N SER A 59 5.54 -28.65 33.15
CA SER A 59 4.09 -28.83 33.24
C SER A 59 3.57 -29.85 32.21
N PRO A 60 2.32 -30.32 32.37
CA PRO A 60 1.60 -31.03 31.31
C PRO A 60 1.55 -30.22 30.02
N LEU A 61 1.37 -30.89 28.88
CA LEU A 61 1.24 -30.22 27.60
C LEU A 61 0.02 -29.28 27.62
N GLN A 62 0.26 -28.00 27.37
CA GLN A 62 -0.76 -26.97 27.24
C GLN A 62 -0.87 -26.54 25.78
N THR A 63 -2.03 -25.98 25.40
CA THR A 63 -2.31 -25.52 24.04
C THR A 63 -2.97 -24.15 24.08
N TRP A 64 -2.47 -23.25 23.24
CA TRP A 64 -2.95 -21.89 23.07
C TRP A 64 -3.42 -21.67 21.64
N ARG A 65 -4.55 -21.00 21.48
CA ARG A 65 -5.00 -20.50 20.18
C ARG A 65 -4.19 -19.26 19.78
N TYR A 66 -3.56 -19.30 18.60
CA TYR A 66 -2.78 -18.21 17.99
C TYR A 66 -3.57 -17.52 16.86
N LEU A 67 -2.98 -16.53 16.19
CA LEU A 67 -3.51 -15.92 14.96
C LEU A 67 -3.60 -16.94 13.82
N ASP A 68 -4.54 -16.74 12.89
CA ASP A 68 -4.69 -17.62 11.72
C ASP A 68 -3.52 -17.48 10.75
N THR A 69 -3.05 -18.62 10.23
CA THR A 69 -2.02 -18.65 9.20
C THR A 69 -2.65 -19.11 7.89
N CYS A 70 -2.67 -18.24 6.88
CA CYS A 70 -3.29 -18.52 5.57
C CYS A 70 -4.73 -19.05 5.69
N ASN A 71 -5.55 -18.37 6.51
CA ASN A 71 -6.93 -18.75 6.81
C ASN A 71 -7.11 -20.12 7.52
N ARG A 72 -6.05 -20.68 8.09
CA ARG A 72 -6.09 -21.92 8.90
C ARG A 72 -5.95 -21.59 10.38
N HIS A 73 -6.71 -22.29 11.22
CA HIS A 73 -6.63 -22.12 12.66
C HIS A 73 -5.31 -22.63 13.21
N THR A 74 -4.48 -21.73 13.75
CA THR A 74 -3.16 -22.06 14.28
C THR A 74 -3.20 -22.17 15.81
N TYR A 75 -2.58 -23.23 16.32
CA TYR A 75 -2.47 -23.51 17.75
C TYR A 75 -1.01 -23.73 18.13
N LEU A 76 -0.56 -23.09 19.21
CA LEU A 76 0.74 -23.34 19.80
C LEU A 76 0.57 -24.34 20.93
N SER A 77 1.47 -25.30 21.05
CA SER A 77 1.46 -26.24 22.17
C SER A 77 2.86 -26.40 22.75
N ALA A 78 2.95 -26.34 24.08
CA ALA A 78 4.22 -26.37 24.78
C ALA A 78 4.04 -26.93 26.18
N ARG A 79 5.13 -27.43 26.75
CA ARG A 79 5.21 -27.74 28.18
C ARG A 79 5.92 -26.57 28.86
N SER A 80 5.21 -25.83 29.70
CA SER A 80 5.81 -24.70 30.41
C SER A 80 6.81 -25.21 31.45
N PRO A 81 8.02 -24.64 31.52
CA PRO A 81 9.03 -25.00 32.51
C PRO A 81 8.60 -24.56 33.91
N LEU A 82 9.03 -25.28 34.94
CA LEU A 82 8.92 -24.90 36.34
C LEU A 82 10.33 -24.67 36.88
N VAL A 83 10.58 -23.50 37.44
CA VAL A 83 11.87 -23.13 38.04
C VAL A 83 11.83 -23.21 39.55
N ARG A 84 12.96 -23.61 40.16
CA ARG A 84 13.13 -23.59 41.61
C ARG A 84 13.95 -22.37 42.03
N CYS A 85 13.29 -21.40 42.64
CA CYS A 85 13.91 -20.22 43.23
C CYS A 85 14.24 -20.48 44.70
N SER A 86 15.44 -20.07 45.14
CA SER A 86 15.87 -20.20 46.55
C SER A 86 15.04 -19.36 47.53
N GLN A 87 14.37 -18.30 47.05
CA GLN A 87 13.57 -17.40 47.89
C GLN A 87 12.05 -17.61 47.74
N HIS A 88 11.59 -18.08 46.58
CA HIS A 88 10.15 -18.10 46.23
C HIS A 88 9.61 -19.50 45.90
N GLY A 89 10.40 -20.56 46.12
CA GLY A 89 9.97 -21.93 45.87
C GLY A 89 9.87 -22.27 44.38
N VAL A 90 8.94 -23.15 44.02
CA VAL A 90 8.74 -23.60 42.64
C VAL A 90 7.71 -22.71 41.95
N LEU A 91 8.10 -22.06 40.86
CA LEU A 91 7.27 -21.11 40.12
C LEU A 91 7.32 -21.39 38.62
N GLN A 92 6.26 -21.01 37.91
CA GLN A 92 6.24 -21.00 36.45
C GLN A 92 6.70 -19.62 35.94
N PRO A 93 7.72 -19.54 35.05
CA PRO A 93 8.13 -18.28 34.45
C PRO A 93 7.09 -17.81 33.43
N SER A 94 7.14 -16.52 33.10
CA SER A 94 6.30 -15.95 32.04
C SER A 94 6.63 -16.60 30.69
N LEU A 95 5.60 -16.92 29.91
CA LEU A 95 5.79 -17.43 28.56
C LEU A 95 5.86 -16.24 27.58
N PRO A 96 6.69 -16.32 26.52
CA PRO A 96 6.80 -15.24 25.52
C PRO A 96 5.46 -14.91 24.86
N TRP A 97 4.68 -15.96 24.53
CA TRP A 97 3.45 -15.85 23.76
C TRP A 97 2.17 -15.68 24.58
N GLY A 98 2.19 -15.81 25.92
CA GLY A 98 0.93 -15.76 26.68
C GLY A 98 1.06 -15.99 28.18
N GLU A 99 -0.07 -15.83 28.87
CA GLU A 99 -0.17 -16.11 30.31
C GLU A 99 -0.45 -17.59 30.58
N SER A 100 0.05 -18.09 31.71
CA SER A 100 -0.08 -19.48 32.16
C SER A 100 -1.53 -19.98 32.28
N ASN A 101 -2.47 -19.06 32.54
CA ASN A 101 -3.88 -19.36 32.77
C ASN A 101 -4.79 -19.03 31.58
N SER A 102 -4.23 -18.55 30.46
CA SER A 102 -5.01 -18.24 29.25
C SER A 102 -4.96 -19.41 28.26
N ARG A 103 -6.06 -19.64 27.53
CA ARG A 103 -6.13 -20.61 26.42
C ARG A 103 -5.79 -19.99 25.06
N VAL A 104 -5.42 -18.71 25.04
CA VAL A 104 -5.10 -17.93 23.85
C VAL A 104 -3.76 -17.23 24.05
N THR A 105 -3.09 -16.91 22.95
CA THR A 105 -1.86 -16.11 23.00
C THR A 105 -2.17 -14.62 23.18
N ARG A 106 -1.16 -13.86 23.62
CA ARG A 106 -1.28 -12.41 23.81
C ARG A 106 -1.65 -11.69 22.51
N ASP A 107 -1.08 -12.10 21.39
CA ASP A 107 -1.39 -11.54 20.07
C ASP A 107 -2.85 -11.79 19.68
N PHE A 108 -3.35 -12.98 20.01
CA PHE A 108 -4.74 -13.33 19.76
C PHE A 108 -5.71 -12.56 20.69
N GLU A 109 -5.34 -12.36 21.95
CA GLU A 109 -6.08 -11.47 22.86
C GLU A 109 -6.14 -10.03 22.32
N PHE A 110 -5.02 -9.52 21.77
CA PHE A 110 -4.96 -8.19 21.17
C PHE A 110 -5.86 -8.06 19.94
N LEU A 111 -5.87 -9.06 19.06
CA LEU A 111 -6.81 -9.12 17.93
C LEU A 111 -8.26 -9.04 18.39
N ILE A 112 -8.64 -9.83 19.41
CA ILE A 112 -10.00 -9.82 19.97
C ILE A 112 -10.35 -8.44 20.53
N ILE A 113 -9.45 -7.81 21.27
CA ILE A 113 -9.68 -6.46 21.83
C ILE A 113 -9.88 -5.43 20.71
N ARG A 114 -9.07 -5.50 19.65
CA ARG A 114 -9.20 -4.59 18.50
C ARG A 114 -10.53 -4.80 17.78
N LEU A 115 -10.88 -6.04 17.45
CA LEU A 115 -12.16 -6.36 16.80
C LEU A 115 -13.36 -5.97 17.67
N ALA A 116 -13.27 -6.13 18.99
CA ALA A 116 -14.33 -5.72 19.89
C ALA A 116 -14.55 -4.20 19.93
N LYS A 117 -13.47 -3.39 19.79
CA LYS A 117 -13.57 -1.93 19.70
C LYS A 117 -14.27 -1.50 18.41
N GLU A 118 -13.98 -2.16 17.29
CA GLU A 118 -14.55 -1.80 15.98
C GLU A 118 -15.98 -2.35 15.80
N CYS A 119 -16.23 -3.60 16.17
CA CYS A 119 -17.52 -4.26 15.92
C CYS A 119 -18.60 -3.92 16.95
N GLY A 120 -18.22 -3.51 18.17
CA GLY A 120 -19.15 -3.18 19.27
C GLY A 120 -19.99 -4.35 19.81
N HIS A 121 -19.90 -5.55 19.22
CA HIS A 121 -20.70 -6.72 19.58
C HIS A 121 -19.84 -7.98 19.76
N VAL A 122 -19.91 -8.59 20.95
CA VAL A 122 -19.18 -9.81 21.32
C VAL A 122 -19.45 -10.97 20.37
N SER A 123 -20.72 -11.19 19.98
CA SER A 123 -21.08 -12.31 19.09
C SER A 123 -20.43 -12.20 17.72
N LYS A 124 -20.40 -10.99 17.13
CA LYS A 124 -19.74 -10.77 15.83
C LYS A 124 -18.23 -11.04 15.91
N VAL A 125 -17.60 -10.65 17.00
CA VAL A 125 -16.17 -10.90 17.23
C VAL A 125 -15.90 -12.40 17.39
N ALA A 126 -16.76 -13.11 18.10
CA ALA A 126 -16.70 -14.56 18.26
C ALA A 126 -16.81 -15.26 16.91
N ASP A 127 -17.77 -14.85 16.06
CA ASP A 127 -17.97 -15.38 14.72
C ASP A 127 -16.74 -15.13 13.81
N LEU A 128 -16.21 -13.91 13.80
CA LEU A 128 -15.04 -13.53 12.99
C LEU A 128 -13.75 -14.25 13.40
N THR A 129 -13.61 -14.59 14.68
CA THR A 129 -12.39 -15.24 15.21
C THR A 129 -12.51 -16.75 15.34
N GLY A 130 -13.70 -17.30 15.09
CA GLY A 130 -14.01 -18.72 15.31
C GLY A 130 -13.87 -19.14 16.78
N THR A 131 -14.25 -18.26 17.73
CA THR A 131 -14.12 -18.53 19.18
C THR A 131 -15.42 -18.48 19.93
N GLU A 132 -15.43 -19.00 21.17
CA GLU A 132 -16.61 -18.94 22.03
C GLU A 132 -16.86 -17.52 22.56
N PRO A 133 -18.12 -17.03 22.56
CA PRO A 133 -18.45 -15.70 23.09
C PRO A 133 -18.07 -15.49 24.56
N ASP A 134 -18.01 -16.55 25.37
CA ASP A 134 -17.58 -16.50 26.77
C ASP A 134 -16.09 -16.14 26.89
N LEU A 135 -15.25 -16.68 26.00
CA LEU A 135 -13.82 -16.39 25.95
C LEU A 135 -13.57 -14.92 25.61
N VAL A 136 -14.29 -14.38 24.61
CA VAL A 136 -14.24 -12.96 24.25
C VAL A 136 -14.63 -12.09 25.45
N ARG A 137 -15.70 -12.42 26.16
CA ARG A 137 -16.11 -11.69 27.39
C ARG A 137 -15.03 -11.76 28.48
N GLN A 138 -14.40 -12.91 28.68
CA GLN A 138 -13.35 -13.07 29.67
C GLN A 138 -12.11 -12.23 29.34
N ILE A 139 -11.73 -12.13 28.07
CA ILE A 139 -10.62 -11.29 27.60
C ILE A 139 -10.95 -9.81 27.82
N LEU A 140 -12.15 -9.36 27.41
CA LEU A 140 -12.57 -7.96 27.56
C LEU A 140 -12.71 -7.53 29.03
N ARG A 141 -13.12 -8.44 29.92
CA ARG A 141 -13.15 -8.18 31.37
C ARG A 141 -11.75 -8.00 31.94
N ARG A 142 -10.78 -8.82 31.51
CA ARG A 142 -9.38 -8.72 31.95
C ARG A 142 -8.70 -7.44 31.45
N SER A 143 -9.06 -6.96 30.25
CA SER A 143 -8.49 -5.74 29.67
C SER A 143 -9.16 -4.43 30.10
N GLY A 144 -10.10 -4.46 31.04
CA GLY A 144 -10.75 -3.27 31.62
C GLY A 144 -11.96 -2.73 30.85
N GLY A 145 -12.49 -3.48 29.88
CA GLY A 145 -13.65 -3.09 29.06
C GLY A 145 -14.98 -3.49 29.67
N ALA A 146 -15.36 -2.93 30.82
CA ALA A 146 -16.76 -2.88 31.25
C ALA A 146 -17.27 -1.46 31.02
N GLY A 147 -18.37 -1.33 30.27
CA GLY A 147 -18.75 -0.11 29.57
C GLY A 147 -18.90 1.14 30.44
N LYS A 148 -18.43 2.26 29.88
CA LYS A 148 -19.07 3.55 30.07
C LYS A 148 -19.51 4.04 28.69
N LYS A 149 -20.80 4.39 28.63
CA LYS A 149 -21.49 4.94 27.48
C LYS A 149 -20.74 6.13 26.92
N ALA A 150 -20.74 6.22 25.60
CA ALA A 150 -20.45 7.42 24.84
C ALA A 150 -21.40 8.53 25.31
N ASP A 151 -20.83 9.59 25.89
CA ASP A 151 -21.36 10.95 25.85
C ASP A 151 -20.28 11.94 26.32
N ALA A 152 -20.29 13.10 25.66
CA ALA A 152 -19.59 14.36 25.93
C ALA A 152 -18.31 14.70 25.12
N ARG A 153 -18.49 15.83 24.42
CA ARG A 153 -17.63 16.72 23.63
C ARG A 153 -16.28 17.12 24.28
N PRO A 154 -15.35 17.73 23.52
CA PRO A 154 -13.96 17.94 23.95
C PRO A 154 -13.86 18.99 25.07
N ALA A 155 -13.18 18.63 26.15
CA ALA A 155 -12.80 19.55 27.21
C ALA A 155 -11.45 20.18 26.88
N MET A 156 -11.56 21.42 26.42
CA MET A 156 -10.72 22.59 26.67
C MET A 156 -9.56 22.41 27.67
N GLU A 157 -8.38 22.84 27.24
CA GLU A 157 -7.18 23.06 28.04
C GLU A 157 -7.45 23.94 29.25
N SER A 158 -6.98 23.50 30.42
CA SER A 158 -6.73 24.39 31.56
C SER A 158 -5.42 23.96 32.20
N GLY A 159 -4.44 24.87 32.13
CA GLY A 159 -3.08 24.63 32.56
C GLY A 159 -2.91 24.47 34.06
N ILE A 160 -1.92 23.67 34.42
CA ILE A 160 -1.19 23.76 35.69
C ILE A 160 0.28 23.50 35.36
N ALA A 161 1.10 24.53 35.44
CA ALA A 161 2.55 24.40 35.50
C ALA A 161 2.96 23.88 36.90
N PRO A 162 3.99 23.04 37.01
CA PRO A 162 4.81 22.98 38.22
C PRO A 162 6.17 23.62 37.94
N GLN A 163 6.46 24.67 38.69
CA GLN A 163 7.80 25.24 38.83
C GLN A 163 8.77 24.23 39.47
N ASP A 164 10.02 24.39 39.06
CA ASP A 164 11.24 23.67 39.43
C ASP A 164 11.32 23.14 40.88
N ARG A 165 11.81 21.91 40.98
CA ARG A 165 12.77 21.55 42.03
C ARG A 165 13.93 20.79 41.41
N GLY A 166 15.09 21.43 41.45
CA GLY A 166 16.37 20.78 41.21
C GLY A 166 16.55 19.61 42.16
N SER A 167 16.70 18.43 41.58
CA SER A 167 17.39 17.32 42.22
C SER A 167 18.29 16.70 41.16
N GLN A 168 19.60 16.86 41.33
CA GLN A 168 20.59 15.92 40.80
C GLN A 168 20.33 14.57 41.48
N GLY A 169 19.30 13.87 41.02
CA GLY A 169 18.95 12.51 41.40
C GLY A 169 19.49 11.58 40.32
N ALA A 170 20.19 10.53 40.75
CA ALA A 170 20.79 9.51 39.91
C ALA A 170 19.93 9.17 38.67
N ARG A 171 20.55 9.14 37.49
CA ARG A 171 19.95 8.56 36.28
C ARG A 171 19.59 7.10 36.59
N GLN A 172 18.35 6.85 37.00
CA GLN A 172 17.79 5.50 36.91
C GLN A 172 17.71 5.16 35.44
N LEU A 173 18.63 4.32 34.98
CA LEU A 173 18.48 3.62 33.71
C LEU A 173 17.24 2.72 33.84
N PRO A 174 16.20 2.91 33.01
CA PRO A 174 15.04 2.04 33.05
C PRO A 174 15.47 0.63 32.65
N LEU A 175 15.15 -0.33 33.51
CA LEU A 175 15.55 -1.75 33.41
C LEU A 175 14.90 -2.51 32.25
N PHE A 176 14.10 -1.85 31.40
CA PHE A 176 13.37 -2.45 30.29
C PHE A 176 13.60 -1.64 29.01
N GLY A 177 13.97 -2.29 27.90
CA GLY A 177 14.15 -1.68 26.57
C GLY A 177 12.86 -1.16 25.91
N GLN A 178 11.87 -0.75 26.70
CA GLN A 178 10.60 -0.18 26.22
C GLN A 178 10.76 1.24 25.68
N ASP A 179 11.77 1.99 26.15
CA ASP A 179 11.97 3.38 25.75
C ASP A 179 12.46 3.53 24.29
N ASP A 180 13.22 2.56 23.77
CA ASP A 180 13.73 2.56 22.39
C ASP A 180 12.58 2.67 21.38
N MET A 181 11.64 1.72 21.44
CA MET A 181 10.47 1.72 20.55
C MET A 181 9.51 2.89 20.80
N THR A 182 9.46 3.44 22.02
CA THR A 182 8.61 4.61 22.29
C THR A 182 9.12 5.86 21.58
N LEU A 183 10.44 6.08 21.56
CA LEU A 183 11.05 7.19 20.83
C LEU A 183 10.87 7.02 19.32
N VAL A 184 11.09 5.81 18.81
CA VAL A 184 10.83 5.50 17.40
C VAL A 184 9.36 5.76 17.04
N ASN A 185 8.40 5.25 17.83
CA ASN A 185 6.97 5.43 17.56
C ASN A 185 6.54 6.91 17.65
N ARG A 186 7.07 7.67 18.60
CA ARG A 186 6.82 9.12 18.70
C ARG A 186 7.42 9.87 17.53
N GLY A 187 8.64 9.52 17.11
CA GLY A 187 9.26 10.09 15.91
C GLY A 187 8.45 9.79 14.65
N ILE A 188 8.02 8.54 14.47
CA ILE A 188 7.15 8.12 13.38
C ILE A 188 5.83 8.91 13.39
N GLN A 189 5.17 9.04 14.55
CA GLN A 189 3.91 9.77 14.65
C GLN A 189 4.10 11.26 14.31
N ALA A 190 5.15 11.88 14.85
CA ALA A 190 5.50 13.27 14.52
C ALA A 190 5.80 13.43 13.01
N LEU A 191 6.43 12.46 12.38
CA LEU A 191 6.67 12.46 10.93
C LEU A 191 5.35 12.40 10.15
N LYS A 192 4.40 11.55 10.55
CA LYS A 192 3.06 11.46 9.95
C LYS A 192 2.26 12.75 10.10
N GLU A 193 2.44 13.46 11.21
CA GLU A 193 1.81 14.75 11.47
C GLU A 193 2.57 15.93 10.81
N LEU A 194 3.68 15.65 10.12
CA LEU A 194 4.59 16.64 9.52
C LEU A 194 5.21 17.61 10.55
N GLU A 195 5.30 17.18 11.81
CA GLU A 195 6.07 17.85 12.87
C GLU A 195 7.56 17.47 12.76
N LEU A 196 8.17 17.81 11.61
CA LEU A 196 9.45 17.26 11.17
C LEU A 196 10.61 17.51 12.15
N ALA A 197 10.68 18.70 12.77
CA ALA A 197 11.72 19.02 13.74
C ALA A 197 11.66 18.13 14.98
N LYS A 198 10.45 17.89 15.53
CA LYS A 198 10.25 16.98 16.67
C LYS A 198 10.52 15.53 16.27
N SER A 199 10.13 15.14 15.05
CA SER A 199 10.45 13.82 14.51
C SER A 199 11.96 13.59 14.49
N ILE A 200 12.73 14.54 13.97
CA ILE A 200 14.20 14.48 13.93
C ILE A 200 14.76 14.36 15.34
N GLU A 201 14.32 15.22 16.27
CA GLU A 201 14.77 15.18 17.68
C GLU A 201 14.54 13.81 18.34
N TYR A 202 13.33 13.23 18.19
CA TYR A 202 13.03 11.93 18.78
C TYR A 202 13.84 10.78 18.18
N LEU A 203 14.05 10.80 16.87
CA LEU A 203 14.79 9.74 16.16
C LEU A 203 16.31 9.84 16.38
N GLU A 204 16.88 11.05 16.39
CA GLU A 204 18.29 11.26 16.72
C GLU A 204 18.58 10.87 18.17
N LYS A 205 17.71 11.27 19.10
CA LYS A 205 17.80 10.84 20.50
C LYS A 205 17.75 9.33 20.65
N GLN A 206 16.95 8.65 19.83
CA GLN A 206 16.94 7.19 19.80
C GLN A 206 18.28 6.62 19.34
N GLN A 207 18.86 7.17 18.27
CA GLN A 207 20.15 6.73 17.74
C GLN A 207 21.31 6.95 18.74
N GLU A 208 21.28 8.06 19.48
CA GLU A 208 22.26 8.37 20.53
C GLU A 208 22.17 7.40 21.71
N VAL A 209 20.95 7.10 22.17
CA VAL A 209 20.72 6.24 23.34
C VAL A 209 20.87 4.75 22.99
N TYR A 210 20.52 4.37 21.76
CA TYR A 210 20.53 2.97 21.29
C TYR A 210 21.25 2.81 19.92
N PRO A 211 22.60 2.88 19.88
CA PRO A 211 23.36 2.82 18.61
C PRO A 211 23.24 1.50 17.83
N LYS A 212 22.80 0.42 18.49
CA LYS A 212 22.55 -0.91 17.88
C LYS A 212 21.04 -1.21 17.75
N GLY A 213 20.17 -0.21 17.97
CA GLY A 213 18.72 -0.35 17.92
C GLY A 213 18.16 -0.35 16.50
N VAL A 214 16.89 -0.01 16.36
CA VAL A 214 16.21 0.09 15.06
C VAL A 214 16.92 1.11 14.17
N LYS A 215 17.16 0.75 12.90
CA LYS A 215 17.71 1.69 11.91
C LYS A 215 16.67 2.77 11.61
N VAL A 216 16.94 4.00 12.05
CA VAL A 216 16.08 5.17 11.84
C VAL A 216 16.66 6.19 10.84
N ASP A 217 17.85 5.93 10.29
CA ASP A 217 18.60 6.86 9.44
C ASP A 217 17.79 7.33 8.22
N SER A 218 17.09 6.42 7.54
CA SER A 218 16.25 6.75 6.39
C SER A 218 15.10 7.69 6.77
N ARG A 219 14.48 7.47 7.94
CA ARG A 219 13.38 8.31 8.45
C ARG A 219 13.86 9.70 8.82
N ILE A 220 15.04 9.80 9.45
CA ILE A 220 15.69 11.08 9.75
C ILE A 220 16.01 11.81 8.44
N ALA A 221 16.55 11.12 7.45
CA ALA A 221 16.87 11.70 6.14
C ALA A 221 15.63 12.26 5.44
N VAL A 222 14.53 11.50 5.40
CA VAL A 222 13.24 11.95 4.85
C VAL A 222 12.72 13.17 5.61
N ALA A 223 12.73 13.14 6.95
CA ALA A 223 12.27 14.25 7.77
C ALA A 223 13.10 15.53 7.54
N ARG A 224 14.43 15.41 7.43
CA ARG A 224 15.34 16.52 7.13
C ARG A 224 15.11 17.07 5.73
N PHE A 225 14.94 16.21 4.73
CA PHE A 225 14.67 16.61 3.35
C PHE A 225 13.39 17.45 3.26
N LEU A 226 12.31 16.96 3.86
CA LEU A 226 11.04 17.68 3.90
C LEU A 226 11.14 19.00 4.67
N LEU A 227 11.94 19.04 5.75
CA LEU A 227 12.12 20.24 6.57
C LEU A 227 12.85 21.34 5.80
N ASP A 228 13.95 21.00 5.11
CA ASP A 228 14.67 21.93 4.23
C ASP A 228 13.78 22.40 3.06
N GLY A 229 13.01 21.49 2.47
CA GLY A 229 12.00 21.84 1.46
C GLY A 229 10.99 22.86 1.95
N PHE A 230 10.41 22.64 3.14
CA PHE A 230 9.45 23.59 3.72
C PHE A 230 10.07 24.94 4.09
N GLN A 231 11.36 24.98 4.45
CA GLN A 231 12.07 26.25 4.71
C GLN A 231 12.30 27.07 3.43
N ARG A 232 12.37 26.42 2.27
CA ARG A 232 12.56 27.06 0.95
C ARG A 232 11.25 27.39 0.23
N MET A 233 10.12 27.32 0.94
CA MET A 233 8.80 27.60 0.36
C MET A 233 8.72 29.02 -0.21
N PRO A 234 8.09 29.19 -1.38
CA PRO A 234 7.94 30.50 -2.00
C PRO A 234 7.07 31.42 -1.12
N SER A 235 7.44 32.71 -1.11
CA SER A 235 6.71 33.74 -0.37
C SER A 235 5.28 33.91 -0.87
N GLU A 236 5.07 33.75 -2.18
CA GLU A 236 3.76 33.85 -2.84
C GLU A 236 2.89 32.63 -2.54
N PRO A 237 1.71 32.79 -1.90
CA PRO A 237 0.83 31.68 -1.54
C PRO A 237 0.38 30.83 -2.73
N CYS A 238 0.15 31.45 -3.90
CA CYS A 238 -0.30 30.75 -5.10
C CYS A 238 0.73 29.76 -5.66
N GLN A 239 2.02 29.96 -5.43
CA GLN A 239 3.08 29.07 -5.92
C GLN A 239 3.35 27.90 -4.98
N ARG A 240 2.90 27.99 -3.73
CA ARG A 240 3.17 26.99 -2.68
C ARG A 240 2.65 25.59 -3.00
N PRO A 241 1.41 25.39 -3.50
CA PRO A 241 0.92 24.06 -3.86
C PRO A 241 1.75 23.40 -4.95
N THR A 242 2.10 24.14 -6.00
CA THR A 242 2.98 23.67 -7.08
C THR A 242 4.35 23.28 -6.56
N HIS A 243 4.94 24.11 -5.69
CA HIS A 243 6.21 23.79 -5.04
C HIS A 243 6.12 22.52 -4.20
N MET A 244 5.02 22.29 -3.47
CA MET A 244 4.82 21.08 -2.69
C MET A 244 4.74 19.82 -3.57
N CYS A 245 4.10 19.87 -4.73
CA CYS A 245 4.13 18.76 -5.69
C CYS A 245 5.56 18.42 -6.11
N LEU A 246 6.32 19.44 -6.54
CA LEU A 246 7.71 19.27 -6.98
C LEU A 246 8.62 18.79 -5.84
N LEU A 247 8.40 19.27 -4.62
CA LEU A 247 9.13 18.83 -3.43
C LEU A 247 8.91 17.35 -3.16
N TRP A 248 7.67 16.87 -3.31
CA TRP A 248 7.38 15.45 -3.13
C TRP A 248 8.01 14.60 -4.22
N ASP A 249 7.94 15.03 -5.48
CA ASP A 249 8.55 14.28 -6.59
C ASP A 249 10.08 14.22 -6.41
N ALA A 250 10.70 15.30 -5.94
CA ALA A 250 12.12 15.32 -5.57
C ALA A 250 12.44 14.44 -4.35
N LEU A 251 11.52 14.30 -3.38
CA LEU A 251 11.67 13.37 -2.26
C LEU A 251 11.67 11.93 -2.75
N GLU A 252 10.77 11.57 -3.67
CA GLU A 252 10.72 10.25 -4.26
C GLU A 252 12.01 9.92 -5.03
N ASP A 253 12.54 10.87 -5.83
CA ASP A 253 13.84 10.70 -6.49
C ASP A 253 14.97 10.48 -5.47
N PHE A 254 14.96 11.27 -4.39
CA PHE A 254 15.94 11.14 -3.30
C PHE A 254 15.86 9.76 -2.63
N MET A 255 14.65 9.25 -2.39
CA MET A 255 14.45 7.93 -1.79
C MET A 255 14.90 6.81 -2.73
N GLU A 256 14.61 6.91 -4.03
CA GLU A 256 15.00 5.93 -5.04
C GLU A 256 16.53 5.85 -5.18
N VAL A 257 17.21 7.00 -5.32
CA VAL A 257 18.69 7.07 -5.37
C VAL A 257 19.32 6.57 -4.07
N GLY A 258 18.67 6.84 -2.93
CA GLY A 258 19.11 6.37 -1.62
C GLY A 258 18.87 4.88 -1.36
N GLY A 259 18.21 4.16 -2.26
CA GLY A 259 17.80 2.76 -2.06
C GLY A 259 16.88 2.59 -0.86
N MET A 260 16.10 3.62 -0.52
CA MET A 260 15.21 3.61 0.63
C MET A 260 13.91 2.88 0.27
N VAL A 261 13.53 1.90 1.09
CA VAL A 261 12.29 1.15 0.89
C VAL A 261 11.10 2.06 1.16
N GLN A 262 10.18 2.17 0.20
CA GLN A 262 8.86 2.73 0.47
C GLN A 262 8.08 1.78 1.37
N ASP A 263 7.92 2.15 2.63
CA ASP A 263 7.14 1.40 3.61
C ASP A 263 5.77 2.07 3.80
N GLY A 264 4.88 1.42 4.58
CA GLY A 264 3.56 1.97 4.88
C GLY A 264 3.60 3.34 5.56
N LEU A 265 4.73 3.71 6.18
CA LEU A 265 4.91 5.04 6.77
C LEU A 265 5.00 6.13 5.70
N ILE A 266 5.75 5.91 4.62
CA ILE A 266 5.86 6.89 3.52
C ILE A 266 4.49 7.12 2.87
N LEU A 267 3.65 6.09 2.74
CA LEU A 267 2.27 6.23 2.27
C LEU A 267 1.40 7.09 3.19
N ASP A 268 1.54 6.94 4.51
CA ASP A 268 0.83 7.77 5.49
C ASP A 268 1.33 9.23 5.45
N VAL A 269 2.64 9.43 5.36
CA VAL A 269 3.26 10.76 5.22
C VAL A 269 2.81 11.42 3.92
N ARG A 270 2.71 10.67 2.81
CA ARG A 270 2.20 11.14 1.52
C ARG A 270 0.81 11.73 1.67
N LYS A 271 -0.11 10.98 2.29
CA LYS A 271 -1.49 11.44 2.51
C LYS A 271 -1.51 12.74 3.32
N SER A 272 -0.84 12.78 4.47
CA SER A 272 -0.76 13.98 5.31
C SER A 272 -0.14 15.17 4.57
N PHE A 273 0.92 14.93 3.80
CA PHE A 273 1.60 15.94 3.00
C PHE A 273 0.67 16.57 1.97
N PHE A 274 -0.09 15.77 1.23
CA PHE A 274 -1.01 16.27 0.22
C PHE A 274 -2.29 16.88 0.80
N VAL A 275 -2.72 16.45 1.99
CA VAL A 275 -3.76 17.17 2.75
C VAL A 275 -3.27 18.58 3.13
N ARG A 276 -2.02 18.72 3.58
CA ARG A 276 -1.43 20.04 3.83
C ARG A 276 -1.28 20.87 2.54
N ALA A 277 -0.93 20.24 1.42
CA ALA A 277 -0.88 20.93 0.13
C ALA A 277 -2.25 21.51 -0.26
N LEU A 278 -3.34 20.79 -0.01
CA LEU A 278 -4.70 21.28 -0.25
C LEU A 278 -5.07 22.45 0.66
N GLN A 279 -4.61 22.47 1.92
CA GLN A 279 -4.79 23.62 2.80
C GLN A 279 -4.10 24.88 2.25
N GLU A 280 -2.92 24.74 1.63
CA GLU A 280 -2.26 25.87 0.94
C GLU A 280 -3.05 26.32 -0.30
N VAL A 281 -3.70 25.40 -1.03
CA VAL A 281 -4.60 25.74 -2.15
C VAL A 281 -5.78 26.58 -1.66
N GLU A 282 -6.39 26.20 -0.54
CA GLU A 282 -7.49 26.94 0.09
C GLU A 282 -7.04 28.33 0.56
N GLN A 283 -5.88 28.42 1.22
CA GLN A 283 -5.30 29.69 1.68
C GLN A 283 -4.93 30.62 0.52
N ALA A 284 -4.50 30.08 -0.62
CA ALA A 284 -4.23 30.84 -1.81
C ALA A 284 -5.49 31.30 -2.55
N GLY A 285 -6.68 30.88 -2.11
CA GLY A 285 -7.95 31.25 -2.73
C GLY A 285 -8.18 30.61 -4.09
N MET A 286 -7.61 29.43 -4.34
CA MET A 286 -7.71 28.71 -5.62
C MET A 286 -8.49 27.37 -5.59
N PRO A 287 -9.44 27.10 -4.65
CA PRO A 287 -10.11 25.79 -4.60
C PRO A 287 -10.98 25.50 -5.83
N ASP A 288 -11.46 26.54 -6.51
CA ASP A 288 -12.30 26.39 -7.70
C ASP A 288 -11.48 26.25 -8.99
N SER A 289 -10.18 26.53 -8.96
CA SER A 289 -9.34 26.46 -10.16
C SER A 289 -9.09 24.99 -10.56
N PRO A 290 -9.38 24.60 -11.81
CA PRO A 290 -9.08 23.24 -12.28
C PRO A 290 -7.58 22.96 -12.37
N PHE A 291 -6.76 24.01 -12.56
CA PHE A 291 -5.30 23.91 -12.66
C PHE A 291 -4.61 24.82 -11.66
N LEU A 292 -3.52 24.33 -11.08
CA LEU A 292 -2.55 25.10 -10.30
C LEU A 292 -1.51 25.74 -11.24
N PRO A 293 -0.75 26.75 -10.77
CA PRO A 293 0.38 27.29 -11.52
C PRO A 293 1.32 26.16 -11.99
N GLY A 294 1.80 26.27 -13.23
CA GLY A 294 2.55 25.18 -13.87
C GLY A 294 1.68 24.10 -14.52
N ASN A 295 0.38 24.34 -14.69
CA ASN A 295 -0.57 23.46 -15.38
C ASN A 295 -0.75 22.09 -14.70
N ILE A 296 -0.56 22.04 -13.38
CA ILE A 296 -0.80 20.83 -12.59
C ILE A 296 -2.31 20.72 -12.33
N PRO A 297 -2.97 19.62 -12.72
CA PRO A 297 -4.40 19.44 -12.45
C PRO A 297 -4.66 19.37 -10.94
N LEU A 298 -5.57 20.20 -10.41
CA LEU A 298 -5.94 20.13 -8.98
C LEU A 298 -6.46 18.74 -8.60
N GLY A 299 -7.11 18.07 -9.54
CA GLY A 299 -7.56 16.69 -9.41
C GLY A 299 -6.45 15.69 -9.08
N SER A 300 -5.25 15.81 -9.64
CA SER A 300 -4.13 14.90 -9.32
C SER A 300 -3.65 15.11 -7.88
N LEU A 301 -3.66 16.35 -7.38
CA LEU A 301 -3.37 16.65 -5.98
C LEU A 301 -4.41 16.02 -5.03
N LEU A 302 -5.70 16.14 -5.38
CA LEU A 302 -6.80 15.54 -4.63
C LEU A 302 -6.68 14.01 -4.56
N LEU A 303 -6.24 13.35 -5.64
CA LEU A 303 -5.95 11.91 -5.63
C LEU A 303 -4.83 11.55 -4.67
N ARG A 304 -3.71 12.29 -4.72
CA ARG A 304 -2.57 12.04 -3.83
C ARG A 304 -2.91 12.29 -2.36
N ALA A 305 -3.90 13.14 -2.07
CA ALA A 305 -4.47 13.34 -0.74
C ALA A 305 -5.53 12.29 -0.33
N GLY A 306 -5.96 11.41 -1.24
CA GLY A 306 -7.00 10.41 -1.00
C GLY A 306 -8.45 10.92 -1.09
N ARG A 307 -8.68 12.14 -1.58
CA ARG A 307 -10.02 12.73 -1.79
C ARG A 307 -10.56 12.33 -3.16
N VAL A 308 -10.88 11.05 -3.33
CA VAL A 308 -11.18 10.43 -4.64
C VAL A 308 -12.38 11.06 -5.35
N GLU A 309 -13.52 11.25 -4.69
CA GLU A 309 -14.73 11.79 -5.35
C GLU A 309 -14.54 13.23 -5.84
N GLU A 310 -13.87 14.06 -5.04
CA GLU A 310 -13.57 15.43 -5.42
C GLU A 310 -12.55 15.50 -6.56
N ALA A 311 -11.59 14.57 -6.56
CA ALA A 311 -10.66 14.43 -7.67
C ALA A 311 -11.38 14.09 -8.98
N ILE A 312 -12.34 13.16 -8.97
CA ILE A 312 -13.14 12.82 -10.15
C ILE A 312 -13.84 14.05 -10.70
N SER A 313 -14.54 14.80 -9.84
CA SER A 313 -15.25 16.02 -10.25
C SER A 313 -14.29 17.05 -10.86
N LYS A 314 -13.15 17.30 -10.20
CA LYS A 314 -12.17 18.30 -10.67
C LYS A 314 -11.43 17.86 -11.94
N LEU A 315 -11.10 16.58 -12.09
CA LEU A 315 -10.50 16.07 -13.33
C LEU A 315 -11.48 16.16 -14.50
N GLN A 316 -12.77 15.93 -14.27
CA GLN A 316 -13.80 16.10 -15.29
C GLN A 316 -13.93 17.57 -15.75
N GLU A 317 -13.73 18.55 -14.86
CA GLU A 317 -13.65 19.98 -15.22
C GLU A 317 -12.40 20.30 -16.06
N CYS A 318 -11.29 19.58 -15.86
CA CYS A 318 -10.05 19.77 -16.62
C CYS A 318 -10.14 19.27 -18.08
N ILE A 319 -10.89 18.19 -18.33
CA ILE A 319 -10.91 17.53 -19.66
C ILE A 319 -11.38 18.46 -20.79
N PRO A 320 -12.48 19.24 -20.66
CA PRO A 320 -12.89 20.18 -21.69
C PRO A 320 -11.86 21.28 -22.00
N LEU A 321 -11.01 21.62 -21.02
CA LEU A 321 -9.97 22.65 -21.17
C LEU A 321 -8.73 22.11 -21.88
N ASN A 322 -8.43 20.82 -21.73
CA ASN A 322 -7.32 20.17 -22.42
C ASN A 322 -7.69 18.72 -22.82
N PRO A 323 -8.50 18.54 -23.88
CA PRO A 323 -9.03 17.23 -24.27
C PRO A 323 -7.96 16.28 -24.81
N ASP A 324 -6.81 16.81 -25.22
CA ASP A 324 -5.68 16.05 -25.77
C ASP A 324 -4.61 15.73 -24.73
N SER A 325 -4.93 15.80 -23.43
CA SER A 325 -4.00 15.46 -22.35
C SER A 325 -4.16 14.01 -21.89
N ALA A 326 -3.24 13.14 -22.29
CA ALA A 326 -3.22 11.75 -21.82
C ALA A 326 -3.12 11.64 -20.30
N ALA A 327 -2.32 12.52 -19.65
CA ALA A 327 -2.20 12.57 -18.20
C ALA A 327 -3.55 12.77 -17.49
N LEU A 328 -4.44 13.64 -17.99
CA LEU A 328 -5.75 13.87 -17.38
C LEU A 328 -6.62 12.60 -17.38
N TYR A 329 -6.62 11.85 -18.48
CA TYR A 329 -7.32 10.56 -18.54
C TYR A 329 -6.65 9.50 -17.68
N GLY A 330 -5.31 9.52 -17.57
CA GLY A 330 -4.56 8.67 -16.64
C GLY A 330 -4.98 8.91 -15.19
N TYR A 331 -4.95 10.16 -14.73
CA TYR A 331 -5.40 10.51 -13.38
C TYR A 331 -6.88 10.18 -13.16
N LEU A 332 -7.75 10.42 -14.16
CA LEU A 332 -9.16 10.06 -14.02
C LEU A 332 -9.35 8.54 -13.92
N GLY A 333 -8.52 7.78 -14.63
CA GLY A 333 -8.43 6.32 -14.50
C GLY A 333 -8.05 5.90 -13.08
N ASP A 334 -6.99 6.49 -12.53
CA ASP A 334 -6.54 6.23 -11.15
C ASP A 334 -7.64 6.59 -10.13
N ALA A 335 -8.37 7.67 -10.37
CA ALA A 335 -9.50 8.09 -9.55
C ALA A 335 -10.59 7.02 -9.50
N TYR A 336 -11.00 6.50 -10.66
CA TYR A 336 -11.99 5.43 -10.73
C TYR A 336 -11.47 4.12 -10.17
N LEU A 337 -10.18 3.80 -10.36
CA LEU A 337 -9.56 2.60 -9.80
C LEU A 337 -9.61 2.64 -8.26
N LEU A 338 -9.23 3.76 -7.66
CA LEU A 338 -9.28 3.97 -6.21
C LEU A 338 -10.71 3.98 -5.66
N ARG A 339 -11.70 4.38 -6.46
CA ARG A 339 -13.13 4.26 -6.11
C ARG A 339 -13.62 2.80 -6.16
N GLY A 340 -12.91 1.93 -6.87
CA GLY A 340 -13.26 0.52 -7.09
C GLY A 340 -13.95 0.23 -8.44
N ASP A 341 -14.11 1.24 -9.31
CA ASP A 341 -14.73 1.10 -10.62
C ASP A 341 -13.69 0.75 -11.69
N LEU A 342 -13.14 -0.47 -11.60
CA LEU A 342 -12.11 -0.97 -12.51
C LEU A 342 -12.49 -0.79 -13.99
N ARG A 343 -13.75 -1.05 -14.34
CA ARG A 343 -14.24 -0.92 -15.73
C ARG A 343 -14.07 0.50 -16.28
N LEU A 344 -14.48 1.52 -15.51
CA LEU A 344 -14.34 2.91 -15.92
C LEU A 344 -12.87 3.35 -15.92
N ALA A 345 -12.07 2.85 -14.97
CA ALA A 345 -10.64 3.11 -14.93
C ALA A 345 -9.94 2.64 -16.22
N ARG A 346 -10.16 1.38 -16.62
CA ARG A 346 -9.63 0.80 -17.86
C ARG A 346 -10.08 1.55 -19.11
N GLN A 347 -11.31 2.07 -19.13
CA GLN A 347 -11.78 2.92 -20.23
C GLN A 347 -10.99 4.23 -20.29
N CYS A 348 -10.75 4.89 -19.15
CA CYS A 348 -9.96 6.12 -19.09
C CYS A 348 -8.50 5.89 -19.52
N TYR A 349 -7.85 4.82 -19.04
CA TYR A 349 -6.49 4.48 -19.47
C TYR A 349 -6.40 4.18 -20.97
N ARG A 350 -7.42 3.50 -21.54
CA ARG A 350 -7.50 3.30 -22.99
C ARG A 350 -7.59 4.62 -23.76
N GLU A 351 -8.38 5.58 -23.29
CA GLU A 351 -8.45 6.91 -23.90
C GLU A 351 -7.11 7.66 -23.78
N ALA A 352 -6.44 7.57 -22.63
CA ALA A 352 -5.10 8.13 -22.42
C ALA A 352 -4.09 7.57 -23.43
N CYS A 353 -4.09 6.24 -23.59
CA CYS A 353 -3.25 5.53 -24.55
C CYS A 353 -3.56 5.86 -26.03
N LEU A 354 -4.79 6.25 -26.36
CA LEU A 354 -5.14 6.66 -27.72
C LEU A 354 -4.58 8.04 -28.08
N ILE A 355 -4.59 8.94 -27.10
CA ILE A 355 -4.05 10.29 -27.22
C ILE A 355 -2.54 10.21 -27.35
N ASP A 356 -1.88 9.74 -26.30
CA ASP A 356 -0.43 9.56 -26.24
C ASP A 356 -0.03 8.68 -25.04
N PRO A 357 0.39 7.42 -25.26
CA PRO A 357 0.88 6.55 -24.19
C PRO A 357 2.07 7.14 -23.42
N ALA A 358 2.92 7.95 -24.07
CA ALA A 358 4.07 8.57 -23.42
C ALA A 358 3.68 9.78 -22.55
N GLY A 359 2.52 10.38 -22.81
CA GLY A 359 1.98 11.50 -22.05
C GLY A 359 1.25 11.08 -20.76
N ILE A 360 1.15 9.77 -20.47
CA ILE A 360 0.63 9.25 -19.20
C ILE A 360 1.69 9.45 -18.12
N ASP A 361 1.25 9.86 -16.93
CA ASP A 361 2.11 9.91 -15.75
C ASP A 361 2.35 8.51 -15.17
N TRP A 362 3.23 7.74 -15.83
CA TRP A 362 3.56 6.36 -15.45
C TRP A 362 4.17 6.25 -14.05
N ARG A 363 4.79 7.32 -13.53
CA ARG A 363 5.39 7.33 -12.20
C ARG A 363 4.33 7.18 -11.13
N HIS A 364 3.20 7.88 -11.31
CA HIS A 364 2.13 7.97 -10.32
C HIS A 364 0.91 7.11 -10.64
N LEU A 365 0.90 6.44 -11.79
CA LEU A 365 -0.15 5.50 -12.20
C LEU A 365 -0.42 4.48 -11.09
N GLN A 366 -1.68 4.17 -10.80
CA GLN A 366 -2.06 3.24 -9.73
C GLN A 366 -2.34 1.81 -10.24
N ASP A 367 -2.49 1.65 -11.55
CA ASP A 367 -2.83 0.37 -12.17
C ASP A 367 -1.60 -0.52 -12.33
N GLU A 368 -1.48 -1.53 -11.47
CA GLU A 368 -0.31 -2.43 -11.44
C GLU A 368 -0.24 -3.32 -12.69
N ASP A 369 -1.37 -3.82 -13.20
CA ASP A 369 -1.35 -4.69 -14.40
C ASP A 369 -0.82 -3.93 -15.64
N LEU A 370 -1.10 -2.62 -15.77
CA LEU A 370 -0.55 -1.80 -16.86
C LEU A 370 0.94 -1.51 -16.69
N LYS A 371 1.42 -1.38 -15.45
CA LYS A 371 2.85 -1.22 -15.18
C LYS A 371 3.60 -2.51 -15.51
N GLU A 372 3.09 -3.65 -15.07
CA GLU A 372 3.66 -4.96 -15.38
C GLU A 372 3.70 -5.17 -16.89
N LEU A 373 2.61 -4.91 -17.61
CA LEU A 373 2.59 -5.00 -19.06
C LEU A 373 3.61 -4.06 -19.73
N LYS A 374 3.79 -2.84 -19.20
CA LYS A 374 4.79 -1.90 -19.71
C LYS A 374 6.21 -2.44 -19.51
N GLU A 375 6.50 -3.05 -18.36
CA GLU A 375 7.81 -3.64 -18.05
C GLU A 375 8.10 -4.86 -18.92
N ASP A 376 7.11 -5.73 -19.11
CA ASP A 376 7.22 -6.89 -20.00
C ASP A 376 7.51 -6.47 -21.45
N LEU A 377 6.74 -5.50 -21.95
CA LEU A 377 6.94 -4.97 -23.31
C LEU A 377 8.28 -4.25 -23.47
N LEU A 378 8.78 -3.63 -22.41
CA LEU A 378 10.11 -3.01 -22.44
C LEU A 378 11.19 -4.07 -22.67
N ILE A 379 11.06 -5.26 -22.07
CA ILE A 379 11.97 -6.39 -22.29
C ILE A 379 11.81 -6.93 -23.72
N GLU A 380 10.57 -7.16 -24.17
CA GLU A 380 10.29 -7.69 -25.51
C GLU A 380 10.77 -6.76 -26.64
N CYS A 381 10.63 -5.45 -26.46
CA CYS A 381 11.06 -4.43 -27.42
C CYS A 381 12.55 -4.09 -27.33
N GLY A 382 13.36 -4.85 -26.58
CA GLY A 382 14.80 -4.67 -26.49
C GLY A 382 15.22 -3.40 -25.75
N LEU A 383 14.49 -3.02 -24.70
CA LEU A 383 14.67 -1.83 -23.86
C LEU A 383 14.39 -0.49 -24.56
N ASP A 384 13.68 -0.52 -25.69
CA ASP A 384 13.15 0.69 -26.34
C ASP A 384 11.82 1.10 -25.69
N ALA A 385 11.87 2.11 -24.81
CA ALA A 385 10.71 2.58 -24.06
C ALA A 385 9.64 3.20 -24.95
N ASP A 386 10.01 3.96 -25.98
CA ASP A 386 9.05 4.61 -26.87
C ASP A 386 8.30 3.57 -27.71
N LEU A 387 9.01 2.53 -28.18
CA LEU A 387 8.43 1.43 -28.91
C LEU A 387 7.51 0.56 -28.03
N ALA A 388 7.95 0.24 -26.79
CA ALA A 388 7.15 -0.51 -25.83
C ALA A 388 5.83 0.22 -25.53
N LEU A 389 5.89 1.51 -25.25
CA LEU A 389 4.70 2.35 -25.00
C LEU A 389 3.78 2.44 -26.22
N ALA A 390 4.33 2.42 -27.44
CA ALA A 390 3.52 2.45 -28.65
C ALA A 390 2.75 1.12 -28.89
N TRP A 391 3.33 -0.02 -28.48
CA TRP A 391 2.70 -1.35 -28.58
C TRP A 391 1.77 -1.70 -27.42
N LEU A 392 1.94 -1.02 -26.28
CA LEU A 392 1.16 -1.23 -25.06
C LEU A 392 -0.35 -1.26 -25.27
N PRO A 393 -0.99 -0.35 -26.04
CA PRO A 393 -2.44 -0.35 -26.18
C PRO A 393 -2.98 -1.59 -26.89
N SER A 394 -2.22 -2.13 -27.86
CA SER A 394 -2.61 -3.34 -28.60
C SER A 394 -2.52 -4.58 -27.71
N HIS A 395 -1.44 -4.70 -26.93
CA HIS A 395 -1.27 -5.80 -25.99
C HIS A 395 -2.25 -5.71 -24.82
N ALA A 396 -2.50 -4.51 -24.28
CA ALA A 396 -3.49 -4.29 -23.24
C ALA A 396 -4.90 -4.68 -23.70
N ARG A 397 -5.24 -4.46 -24.97
CA ARG A 397 -6.52 -4.92 -25.54
C ARG A 397 -6.58 -6.44 -25.68
N LEU A 398 -5.54 -7.11 -26.17
CA LEU A 398 -5.52 -8.57 -26.32
C LEU A 398 -5.41 -9.30 -24.98
N GLY A 399 -4.69 -8.72 -24.01
CA GLY A 399 -4.61 -9.18 -22.62
C GLY A 399 -5.85 -8.87 -21.78
N ARG A 400 -6.93 -8.37 -22.39
CA ARG A 400 -8.23 -8.06 -21.77
C ARG A 400 -8.18 -7.00 -20.65
N LEU A 401 -7.08 -6.23 -20.55
CA LEU A 401 -7.01 -5.04 -19.69
C LEU A 401 -7.90 -3.94 -20.26
N PHE A 402 -7.95 -3.79 -21.58
CA PHE A 402 -8.85 -2.85 -22.25
C PHE A 402 -10.05 -3.56 -22.85
N GLU A 403 -11.26 -3.09 -22.52
CA GLU A 403 -12.48 -3.48 -23.22
C GLU A 403 -12.47 -2.95 -24.66
N ARG A 404 -13.33 -3.52 -25.52
CA ARG A 404 -13.61 -3.01 -26.87
C ARG A 404 -14.06 -1.54 -26.80
N LYS A 405 -13.57 -0.70 -27.70
CA LYS A 405 -13.95 0.71 -27.74
C LYS A 405 -15.27 0.88 -28.49
N GLU A 406 -16.33 1.18 -27.74
CA GLU A 406 -17.59 1.64 -28.31
C GLU A 406 -17.42 3.09 -28.80
N VAL A 407 -17.41 3.27 -30.12
CA VAL A 407 -17.27 4.59 -30.74
C VAL A 407 -18.65 5.14 -31.07
N ARG A 408 -18.87 6.43 -30.79
CA ARG A 408 -20.10 7.12 -31.22
C ARG A 408 -20.30 6.95 -32.73
N VAL A 409 -21.50 6.48 -33.09
CA VAL A 409 -21.86 6.20 -34.49
C VAL A 409 -21.75 7.49 -35.32
N HIS A 410 -21.32 7.35 -36.57
CA HIS A 410 -21.05 8.41 -37.54
C HIS A 410 -19.87 9.33 -37.20
N ASP A 411 -20.02 10.30 -36.30
CA ASP A 411 -19.05 11.40 -36.20
C ASP A 411 -17.72 10.94 -35.59
N GLY A 412 -17.77 10.16 -34.50
CA GLY A 412 -16.56 9.57 -33.90
C GLY A 412 -15.86 8.58 -34.83
N LEU A 413 -16.63 7.73 -35.54
CA LEU A 413 -16.06 6.80 -36.52
C LEU A 413 -15.44 7.52 -37.72
N ARG A 414 -16.02 8.65 -38.18
CA ARG A 414 -15.44 9.46 -39.26
C ARG A 414 -14.10 10.06 -38.85
N GLU A 415 -14.00 10.56 -37.62
CA GLU A 415 -12.77 11.10 -37.07
C GLU A 415 -11.68 10.03 -36.98
N MET A 416 -11.98 8.86 -36.40
CA MET A 416 -11.03 7.75 -36.34
C MET A 416 -10.56 7.28 -37.72
N VAL A 417 -11.47 7.20 -38.70
CA VAL A 417 -11.09 6.86 -40.09
C VAL A 417 -10.20 7.94 -40.71
N ALA A 418 -10.43 9.21 -40.40
CA ALA A 418 -9.59 10.31 -40.85
C ALA A 418 -8.18 10.22 -40.24
N ASP A 419 -8.09 9.92 -38.94
CA ASP A 419 -6.83 9.75 -38.22
C ASP A 419 -6.04 8.55 -38.71
N TYR A 420 -6.69 7.39 -38.89
CA TYR A 420 -6.09 6.20 -39.47
C TYR A 420 -5.44 6.51 -40.82
N ARG A 421 -6.17 7.17 -41.73
CA ARG A 421 -5.66 7.55 -43.06
C ARG A 421 -4.56 8.58 -43.01
N LYS A 422 -4.63 9.54 -42.09
CA LYS A 422 -3.58 10.55 -41.87
C LYS A 422 -2.29 9.86 -41.44
N LEU A 423 -2.39 8.86 -40.56
CA LEU A 423 -1.26 8.07 -40.08
C LEU A 423 -0.70 7.14 -41.16
N GLU A 424 -1.57 6.46 -41.92
CA GLU A 424 -1.18 5.62 -43.07
C GLU A 424 -0.38 6.42 -44.12
N LYS A 425 -0.84 7.63 -44.46
CA LYS A 425 -0.11 8.56 -45.35
C LYS A 425 1.23 9.05 -44.79
N LYS A 426 1.37 9.14 -43.47
CA LYS A 426 2.65 9.48 -42.83
C LYS A 426 3.62 8.30 -42.93
N LEU A 427 3.15 7.09 -42.67
CA LEU A 427 3.94 5.86 -42.75
C LEU A 427 4.41 5.54 -44.17
N SER A 428 3.63 5.90 -45.20
CA SER A 428 4.06 5.76 -46.59
C SER A 428 5.27 6.65 -46.94
N ARG A 429 5.57 7.68 -46.13
CA ARG A 429 6.72 8.59 -46.30
C ARG A 429 7.91 8.18 -45.45
N LYS A 430 7.67 7.80 -44.19
CA LYS A 430 8.70 7.38 -43.23
C LYS A 430 8.17 6.18 -42.46
N LYS A 431 8.83 5.03 -42.63
CA LYS A 431 8.54 3.83 -41.83
C LYS A 431 9.09 4.04 -40.43
N ASP A 432 8.20 4.33 -39.50
CA ASP A 432 8.50 4.58 -38.10
C ASP A 432 7.80 3.52 -37.23
N PRO A 433 8.54 2.71 -36.46
CA PRO A 433 7.99 1.62 -35.65
C PRO A 433 6.86 2.04 -34.70
N GLY A 434 7.01 3.17 -34.00
CA GLY A 434 5.97 3.67 -33.09
C GLY A 434 4.67 4.05 -33.82
N ASN A 435 4.77 4.72 -34.97
CA ASN A 435 3.60 5.00 -35.80
C ASN A 435 2.96 3.72 -36.37
N MET A 436 3.74 2.66 -36.64
CA MET A 436 3.19 1.37 -37.09
C MET A 436 2.36 0.70 -35.98
N ALA A 437 2.86 0.69 -34.74
CA ALA A 437 2.13 0.18 -33.59
C ALA A 437 0.82 0.94 -33.36
N ARG A 438 0.87 2.27 -33.46
CA ARG A 438 -0.29 3.14 -33.32
C ARG A 438 -1.31 2.94 -34.45
N LEU A 439 -0.85 2.72 -35.69
CA LEU A 439 -1.72 2.37 -36.81
C LEU A 439 -2.37 1.00 -36.62
N PHE A 440 -1.64 0.03 -36.10
CA PHE A 440 -2.15 -1.30 -35.79
C PHE A 440 -3.30 -1.22 -34.78
N PHE A 441 -3.11 -0.47 -33.68
CA PHE A 441 -4.14 -0.32 -32.65
C PHE A 441 -5.42 0.37 -33.18
N LEU A 442 -5.28 1.45 -33.96
CA LEU A 442 -6.43 2.08 -34.63
C LEU A 442 -7.13 1.11 -35.60
N GLY A 443 -6.35 0.28 -36.30
CA GLY A 443 -6.87 -0.79 -37.16
C GLY A 443 -7.71 -1.82 -36.39
N MET A 444 -7.27 -2.21 -35.19
CA MET A 444 -8.05 -3.09 -34.30
C MET A 444 -9.40 -2.47 -33.96
N ILE A 445 -9.42 -1.22 -33.48
CA ILE A 445 -10.66 -0.52 -33.09
C ILE A 445 -11.63 -0.41 -34.26
N LEU A 446 -11.12 -0.10 -35.46
CA LEU A 446 -11.94 -0.04 -36.68
C LEU A 446 -12.53 -1.42 -37.03
N CYS A 447 -11.73 -2.49 -36.94
CA CYS A 447 -12.22 -3.84 -37.20
C CYS A 447 -13.27 -4.29 -36.17
N GLU A 448 -13.13 -3.93 -34.90
CA GLU A 448 -14.10 -4.22 -33.84
C GLU A 448 -15.44 -3.48 -34.03
N ASN A 449 -15.43 -2.35 -34.73
CA ASN A 449 -16.63 -1.54 -35.02
C ASN A 449 -17.17 -1.77 -36.45
N GLU A 450 -16.89 -2.93 -37.06
CA GLU A 450 -17.25 -3.24 -38.45
C GLU A 450 -18.74 -3.03 -38.76
N GLU A 451 -19.63 -3.40 -37.85
CA GLU A 451 -21.08 -3.27 -38.03
C GLU A 451 -21.53 -1.82 -38.25
N ASN A 452 -20.92 -0.90 -37.50
CA ASN A 452 -21.24 0.53 -37.53
C ASN A 452 -20.53 1.26 -38.69
N LEU A 453 -19.47 0.68 -39.25
CA LEU A 453 -18.72 1.25 -40.38
C LEU A 453 -19.43 1.07 -41.73
N LYS A 454 -20.40 0.15 -41.85
CA LYS A 454 -21.25 0.01 -43.05
C LYS A 454 -21.95 1.32 -43.44
N LEU A 455 -22.18 2.19 -42.46
CA LEU A 455 -22.82 3.50 -42.61
C LEU A 455 -21.82 4.62 -42.98
N VAL A 456 -20.51 4.37 -42.86
CA VAL A 456 -19.43 5.31 -43.17
C VAL A 456 -18.69 4.83 -44.42
N LYS A 457 -19.26 5.12 -45.60
CA LYS A 457 -18.66 4.77 -46.91
C LYS A 457 -17.33 5.50 -47.11
N ARG A 458 -16.22 4.96 -46.60
CA ARG A 458 -14.87 5.52 -46.81
C ARG A 458 -13.69 4.64 -46.35
N ILE A 459 -13.86 3.40 -45.88
CA ILE A 459 -12.69 2.57 -45.51
C ILE A 459 -12.83 1.13 -46.01
N ASP A 460 -11.76 0.55 -46.51
CA ASP A 460 -11.69 -0.85 -46.92
C ASP A 460 -11.04 -1.66 -45.79
N LEU A 461 -11.86 -2.35 -45.01
CA LEU A 461 -11.41 -3.17 -43.87
C LEU A 461 -10.52 -4.34 -44.32
N ILE A 462 -10.65 -4.83 -45.56
CA ILE A 462 -9.77 -5.87 -46.10
C ILE A 462 -8.36 -5.30 -46.22
N GLN A 463 -8.24 -4.07 -46.73
CA GLN A 463 -6.94 -3.40 -46.81
C GLN A 463 -6.37 -3.10 -45.42
N VAL A 464 -7.19 -2.66 -44.45
CA VAL A 464 -6.77 -2.45 -43.06
C VAL A 464 -6.18 -3.73 -42.46
N ARG A 465 -6.89 -4.87 -42.59
CA ARG A 465 -6.43 -6.18 -42.11
C ARG A 465 -5.13 -6.63 -42.79
N ARG A 466 -4.97 -6.37 -44.09
CA ARG A 466 -3.71 -6.65 -44.81
C ARG A 466 -2.54 -5.83 -44.24
N THR A 467 -2.74 -4.52 -44.07
CA THR A 467 -1.73 -3.63 -43.49
C THR A 467 -1.35 -4.07 -42.07
N MET A 468 -2.31 -4.45 -41.24
CA MET A 468 -2.04 -4.98 -39.89
C MET A 468 -1.19 -6.26 -39.93
N LYS A 469 -1.52 -7.20 -40.83
CA LYS A 469 -0.76 -8.43 -41.03
C LYS A 469 0.68 -8.16 -41.49
N GLU A 470 0.90 -7.15 -42.33
CA GLU A 470 2.23 -6.75 -42.79
C GLU A 470 3.06 -6.11 -41.66
N ILE A 471 2.42 -5.36 -40.77
CA ILE A 471 3.09 -4.70 -39.64
C ILE A 471 3.53 -5.69 -38.58
N HIS A 472 2.61 -6.54 -38.09
CA HIS A 472 2.89 -7.48 -37.01
C HIS A 472 2.10 -8.78 -37.15
N PRO A 473 2.63 -9.79 -37.88
CA PRO A 473 1.91 -11.01 -38.22
C PRO A 473 1.42 -11.83 -37.01
N VAL A 474 2.21 -11.90 -35.93
CA VAL A 474 1.90 -12.71 -34.73
C VAL A 474 0.72 -12.09 -33.97
N LEU A 475 0.88 -10.85 -33.49
CA LEU A 475 -0.20 -10.09 -32.85
C LEU A 475 -1.49 -9.99 -33.70
N PHE A 476 -1.37 -9.92 -35.04
CA PHE A 476 -2.55 -9.96 -35.91
C PHE A 476 -3.27 -11.31 -35.88
N LYS A 477 -2.53 -12.42 -35.79
CA LYS A 477 -3.12 -13.75 -35.62
C LYS A 477 -3.86 -13.84 -34.29
N ASP A 478 -3.26 -13.38 -33.21
CA ASP A 478 -3.86 -13.40 -31.86
C ASP A 478 -5.13 -12.54 -31.82
N PHE A 479 -5.12 -11.39 -32.51
CA PHE A 479 -6.31 -10.55 -32.68
C PHE A 479 -7.46 -11.24 -33.44
N LEU A 480 -7.15 -12.01 -34.49
CA LEU A 480 -8.18 -12.77 -35.20
C LEU A 480 -8.76 -13.90 -34.35
N GLU A 481 -7.92 -14.55 -33.53
CA GLU A 481 -8.37 -15.56 -32.58
C GLU A 481 -9.33 -14.94 -31.53
N ASP A 482 -9.00 -13.75 -30.97
CA ASP A 482 -9.86 -13.02 -30.02
C ASP A 482 -11.22 -12.61 -30.61
N ILE A 483 -11.26 -12.16 -31.87
CA ILE A 483 -12.52 -11.82 -32.53
C ILE A 483 -13.40 -13.07 -32.70
N VAL A 484 -12.81 -14.19 -33.13
CA VAL A 484 -13.54 -15.44 -33.40
C VAL A 484 -14.06 -16.08 -32.11
N GLU A 485 -13.30 -15.99 -31.02
CA GLU A 485 -13.73 -16.50 -29.71
C GLU A 485 -14.75 -15.60 -29.01
N GLY A 486 -14.67 -14.28 -29.18
CA GLY A 486 -15.61 -13.33 -28.55
C GLY A 486 -17.00 -13.28 -29.19
N ASP A 487 -17.21 -13.90 -30.35
CA ASP A 487 -18.51 -14.07 -31.02
C ASP A 487 -19.20 -15.42 -30.68
N ARG A 488 -18.58 -16.25 -29.84
CA ARG A 488 -19.15 -17.49 -29.26
C ARG A 488 -19.54 -17.28 -27.81
#